data_AF-A0A853BGD5-F1
#
_entry.id   AF-A0A853BGD5-F1
#
_cell.length_a   1.000
_cell.length_b   1.000
_cell.length_c   1.000
_cell.angle_alpha   90.00
_cell.angle_beta   90.00
_cell.angle_gamma   90.00
#
_symmetry.space_group_name_H-M   'P 1'
#
loop_
_entity.id
_entity.type
_entity.pdbx_description
1 polymer ?
#
loop_
_entity_poly.entity_id
_entity_poly.type
_entity_poly.pdbx_seq_one_letter_code
_entity_poly.pdbx_strand_id
1 'polypeptide(L)'
;MAETPGTRRDLPPEAQGNEKWHDTTHAVWKRSSLSREDSEAVVEVAKFEDGFRAVRDGKHPEKGILFFTPAEWEAFVLGAKDGEFDIPEEYLTPEEAAIQRGDVPVTAVVSPHSRAAAQDTAADSAADPAEPGGGPAA
;
A
#
# COMPACT_ATOMS: atom_id res chain seq x y z
N MET A 1 -9.70 -39.32 3.26
CA MET A 1 -9.42 -38.03 2.62
C MET A 1 -9.26 -37.03 3.76
N ALA A 2 -8.03 -36.77 4.18
CA ALA A 2 -7.77 -35.84 5.28
C ALA A 2 -7.63 -34.44 4.68
N GLU A 3 -8.55 -33.54 5.02
CA GLU A 3 -8.37 -32.10 4.79
C GLU A 3 -7.38 -31.58 5.83
N THR A 4 -6.27 -31.02 5.38
CA THR A 4 -5.31 -30.31 6.24
C THR A 4 -5.93 -28.97 6.63
N PRO A 5 -6.17 -28.69 7.93
CA PRO A 5 -6.65 -27.37 8.34
C PRO A 5 -5.50 -26.38 8.17
N GLY A 6 -5.61 -25.50 7.18
CA GLY A 6 -4.69 -24.37 7.04
C GLY A 6 -4.68 -23.53 8.32
N THR A 7 -3.50 -23.29 8.86
CA THR A 7 -3.28 -22.40 10.00
C THR A 7 -3.97 -21.07 9.74
N ARG A 8 -5.07 -20.79 10.44
CA ARG A 8 -5.64 -19.45 10.54
C ARG A 8 -4.52 -18.59 11.12
N ARG A 9 -3.81 -17.83 10.28
CA ARG A 9 -2.88 -16.80 10.76
C ARG A 9 -3.69 -15.95 11.75
N ASP A 10 -3.21 -15.84 12.98
CA ASP A 10 -3.81 -14.92 13.94
C ASP A 10 -3.76 -13.53 13.29
N LEU A 11 -4.93 -13.03 12.94
CA LEU A 11 -5.08 -11.73 12.32
C LEU A 11 -4.57 -10.68 13.30
N PRO A 12 -3.80 -9.69 12.83
CA PRO A 12 -3.34 -8.64 13.72
C PRO A 12 -4.55 -7.88 14.29
N PRO A 13 -4.43 -7.22 15.45
CA PRO A 13 -5.58 -6.62 16.14
C PRO A 13 -6.44 -5.70 15.26
N GLU A 14 -5.82 -4.97 14.33
CA GLU A 14 -6.50 -4.06 13.38
C GLU A 14 -7.37 -4.77 12.33
N ALA A 15 -7.18 -6.08 12.14
CA ALA A 15 -7.92 -6.90 11.19
C ALA A 15 -9.14 -7.59 11.82
N GLN A 16 -9.21 -7.64 13.15
CA GLN A 16 -10.25 -8.38 13.85
C GLN A 16 -11.61 -7.68 13.70
N GLY A 17 -12.54 -8.35 13.01
CA GLY A 17 -13.89 -7.83 12.74
C GLY A 17 -13.97 -6.80 11.60
N ASN A 18 -12.86 -6.50 10.93
CA ASN A 18 -12.86 -5.61 9.76
C ASN A 18 -12.93 -6.43 8.47
N GLU A 19 -14.14 -6.55 7.92
CA GLU A 19 -14.40 -7.31 6.69
C GLU A 19 -13.68 -6.74 5.45
N LYS A 20 -13.22 -5.48 5.52
CA LYS A 20 -12.50 -4.81 4.42
C LYS A 20 -10.99 -4.94 4.55
N TRP A 21 -10.49 -5.51 5.65
CA TRP A 21 -9.06 -5.59 5.92
C TRP A 21 -8.34 -6.43 4.86
N HIS A 22 -7.17 -5.95 4.45
CA HIS A 22 -6.25 -6.66 3.57
C HIS A 22 -4.83 -6.58 4.13
N ASP A 23 -4.03 -7.62 3.92
CA ASP A 23 -2.62 -7.62 4.29
C ASP A 23 -1.85 -6.62 3.43
N THR A 24 -1.29 -5.59 4.07
CA THR A 24 -0.53 -4.52 3.40
C THR A 24 0.98 -4.72 3.44
N THR A 25 1.48 -5.84 3.96
CA THR A 25 2.92 -6.10 4.14
C THR A 25 3.71 -5.93 2.84
N HIS A 26 3.12 -6.33 1.72
CA HIS A 26 3.69 -6.25 0.37
C HIS A 26 2.94 -5.30 -0.56
N ALA A 27 2.12 -4.42 0.00
CA ALA A 27 1.35 -3.47 -0.79
C ALA A 27 2.28 -2.45 -1.47
N VAL A 28 2.02 -2.19 -2.76
CA VAL A 28 2.67 -1.11 -3.50
C VAL A 28 1.85 0.17 -3.29
N TRP A 29 2.41 1.10 -2.53
CA TRP A 29 1.79 2.38 -2.22
C TRP A 29 2.11 3.42 -3.28
N LYS A 30 1.10 4.18 -3.71
CA LYS A 30 1.28 5.29 -4.64
C LYS A 30 0.83 6.60 -4.01
N ARG A 31 1.53 7.66 -4.35
CA ARG A 31 1.23 9.05 -3.97
C ARG A 31 1.16 9.94 -5.21
N SER A 32 0.71 11.18 -5.06
CA SER A 32 0.74 12.16 -6.15
C SER A 32 2.18 12.49 -6.55
N SER A 33 2.43 12.74 -7.84
CA SER A 33 3.69 13.28 -8.35
C SER A 33 4.01 14.66 -7.79
N LEU A 34 3.01 15.36 -7.25
CA LEU A 34 3.18 16.66 -6.58
C LEU A 34 3.55 16.52 -5.10
N SER A 35 3.46 15.33 -4.51
CA SER A 35 3.88 15.10 -3.13
C SER A 35 5.40 15.16 -3.01
N ARG A 36 5.90 16.08 -2.18
CA ARG A 36 7.32 16.31 -1.90
C ARG A 36 7.64 15.90 -0.46
N GLU A 37 8.92 15.88 -0.10
CA GLU A 37 9.33 15.56 1.28
C GLU A 37 8.87 16.63 2.29
N ASP A 38 8.80 17.88 1.85
CA ASP A 38 8.36 19.03 2.63
C ASP A 38 6.84 19.28 2.60
N SER A 39 6.07 18.53 1.79
CA SER A 39 4.60 18.64 1.78
C SER A 39 4.01 18.37 3.15
N GLU A 40 3.10 19.22 3.64
CA GLU A 40 2.52 19.10 4.99
C GLU A 40 1.78 17.77 5.19
N ALA A 41 1.06 17.30 4.17
CA ALA A 41 0.36 16.03 4.15
C ALA A 41 0.69 15.25 2.86
N VAL A 42 0.75 13.92 2.96
CA VAL A 42 0.91 13.01 1.83
C VAL A 42 -0.09 11.88 1.98
N VAL A 43 -1.02 11.75 1.03
CA VAL A 43 -1.94 10.61 0.97
C VAL A 43 -1.31 9.51 0.13
N GLU A 44 -1.30 8.29 0.66
CA GLU A 44 -0.85 7.09 -0.05
C GLU A 44 -2.00 6.12 -0.25
N VAL A 45 -2.06 5.51 -1.44
CA VAL A 45 -3.09 4.56 -1.82
C VAL A 45 -2.46 3.29 -2.37
N ALA A 46 -2.92 2.12 -1.88
CA ALA A 46 -2.59 0.82 -2.45
C ALA A 46 -3.82 0.18 -3.10
N LYS A 47 -3.59 -0.53 -4.21
CA LYS A 47 -4.61 -1.30 -4.95
C LYS A 47 -4.36 -2.79 -4.75
N PHE A 48 -5.43 -3.53 -4.45
CA PHE A 48 -5.45 -4.98 -4.41
C PHE A 48 -6.04 -5.57 -5.71
N GLU A 49 -5.79 -6.85 -5.95
CA GLU A 49 -6.21 -7.58 -7.16
C GLU A 49 -7.74 -7.65 -7.30
N ASP A 50 -8.45 -7.78 -6.18
CA ASP A 50 -9.91 -7.83 -6.12
C ASP A 50 -10.59 -6.45 -6.20
N GLY A 51 -9.79 -5.40 -6.35
CA GLY A 51 -10.27 -4.03 -6.54
C GLY A 51 -10.44 -3.23 -5.25
N PHE A 52 -10.19 -3.80 -4.07
CA PHE A 52 -10.16 -3.02 -2.82
C PHE A 52 -9.05 -1.95 -2.85
N ARG A 53 -9.19 -0.95 -1.98
CA ARG A 53 -8.17 0.07 -1.74
C ARG A 53 -7.83 0.20 -0.28
N ALA A 54 -6.55 0.40 -0.01
CA ALA A 54 -6.06 0.86 1.27
C ALA A 54 -5.57 2.30 1.12
N VAL A 55 -5.87 3.15 2.10
CA VAL A 55 -5.44 4.56 2.17
C VAL A 55 -4.78 4.80 3.51
N ARG A 56 -3.66 5.52 3.52
CA ARG A 56 -2.95 5.90 4.76
C ARG A 56 -2.32 7.28 4.65
N ASP A 57 -1.95 7.83 5.81
CA ASP A 57 -1.04 8.97 5.92
C ASP A 57 0.38 8.49 5.55
N GLY A 58 0.93 8.98 4.45
CA GLY A 58 2.27 8.62 3.98
C GLY A 58 3.40 9.16 4.84
N LYS A 59 3.15 10.23 5.62
CA LYS A 59 4.13 10.77 6.59
C LYS A 59 4.06 10.03 7.92
N HIS A 60 2.91 9.45 8.24
CA HIS A 60 2.64 8.74 9.49
C HIS A 60 1.88 7.43 9.28
N PRO A 61 2.46 6.45 8.56
CA PRO A 61 1.79 5.19 8.21
C PRO A 61 1.37 4.36 9.42
N GLU A 62 2.00 4.58 10.58
CA GLU A 62 1.68 3.95 11.85
C GLU A 62 0.33 4.38 12.46
N LYS A 63 -0.24 5.51 12.02
CA LYS A 63 -1.53 6.01 12.53
C LYS A 63 -2.73 5.16 12.09
N GLY A 64 -2.53 4.23 11.17
CA GLY A 64 -3.54 3.28 10.71
C GLY A 64 -3.82 3.38 9.22
N ILE A 65 -4.61 2.41 8.76
CA ILE A 65 -4.96 2.23 7.35
C ILE A 65 -6.47 2.14 7.22
N LEU A 66 -7.02 2.93 6.29
CA LEU A 66 -8.43 2.89 5.92
C LEU A 66 -8.61 1.96 4.73
N PHE A 67 -9.59 1.06 4.79
CA PHE A 67 -9.90 0.13 3.70
C PHE A 67 -11.25 0.47 3.07
N PHE A 68 -11.27 0.46 1.74
CA PHE A 68 -12.44 0.77 0.92
C PHE A 68 -12.77 -0.41 0.02
N THR A 69 -14.05 -0.76 -0.04
CA THR A 69 -14.56 -1.67 -1.08
C THR A 69 -14.41 -1.05 -2.47
N PRO A 70 -14.45 -1.85 -3.56
CA PRO A 70 -14.41 -1.31 -4.92
C PRO A 70 -15.49 -0.24 -5.18
N ALA A 71 -16.71 -0.48 -4.69
CA ALA A 71 -17.84 0.44 -4.87
C ALA A 71 -17.67 1.73 -4.06
N GLU A 72 -17.20 1.65 -2.81
CA GLU A 72 -16.92 2.85 -2.01
C GLU A 72 -15.80 3.68 -2.62
N TRP A 73 -14.76 3.03 -3.15
CA TRP A 73 -13.67 3.74 -3.83
C TRP A 73 -14.14 4.41 -5.12
N GLU A 74 -14.96 3.73 -5.92
CA GLU A 74 -15.56 4.32 -7.12
C GLU A 74 -16.40 5.55 -6.78
N ALA A 75 -17.29 5.44 -5.78
CA ALA A 75 -18.11 6.55 -5.32
C ALA A 75 -17.24 7.73 -4.81
N PHE A 76 -16.22 7.44 -3.99
CA PHE A 76 -15.29 8.46 -3.49
C PHE A 76 -14.56 9.20 -4.63
N VAL A 77 -14.04 8.46 -5.61
CA VAL A 77 -13.32 9.06 -6.75
C VAL A 77 -14.25 9.89 -7.63
N LEU A 78 -15.50 9.45 -7.83
CA LEU A 78 -16.49 10.22 -8.58
C LEU A 78 -16.86 11.51 -7.87
N GLY A 79 -17.15 11.46 -6.56
CA GLY A 79 -17.44 12.66 -5.76
C GLY A 79 -16.26 13.64 -5.72
N ALA A 80 -15.04 13.13 -5.52
CA ALA A 80 -13.84 13.96 -5.57
C ALA A 80 -13.63 14.65 -6.92
N LYS A 81 -13.92 13.98 -8.04
CA LYS A 81 -13.85 14.57 -9.38
C LYS A 81 -14.98 15.55 -9.69
N ASP A 82 -16.10 15.44 -9.00
CA ASP A 82 -17.22 16.38 -9.09
C ASP A 82 -17.00 17.63 -8.21
N GLY A 83 -15.85 17.71 -7.53
CA GLY A 83 -15.45 18.85 -6.72
C GLY A 83 -15.96 18.82 -5.29
N GLU A 84 -16.36 17.65 -4.76
CA GLU A 84 -16.83 17.54 -3.36
C GLU A 84 -15.78 18.03 -2.33
N PHE A 85 -14.50 17.96 -2.69
CA PHE A 85 -13.37 18.42 -1.87
C PHE A 85 -12.68 19.68 -2.42
N ASP A 86 -13.22 20.29 -3.46
CA ASP A 86 -12.69 21.55 -3.98
C ASP A 86 -12.93 22.66 -2.96
N ILE A 87 -11.92 23.48 -2.72
CA ILE A 87 -12.06 24.65 -1.84
C ILE A 87 -12.15 25.93 -2.66
N PRO A 88 -12.77 27.00 -2.13
CA PRO A 88 -12.88 28.26 -2.83
C PRO A 88 -11.51 28.79 -3.29
N GLU A 89 -11.40 29.21 -4.56
CA GLU A 89 -10.13 29.65 -5.15
C GLU A 89 -9.49 30.85 -4.42
N GLU A 90 -10.28 31.62 -3.66
CA GLU A 90 -9.80 32.70 -2.81
C GLU A 90 -8.85 32.25 -1.68
N TYR A 91 -8.88 30.96 -1.31
CA TYR A 91 -7.97 30.35 -0.34
C TYR A 91 -6.77 29.64 -0.99
N LEU A 92 -6.70 29.64 -2.33
CA LEU A 92 -5.65 28.96 -3.08
C LEU A 92 -4.63 29.95 -3.64
N THR A 93 -3.37 29.54 -3.65
CA THR A 93 -2.39 30.18 -4.53
C THR A 93 -2.77 29.94 -6.00
N PRO A 94 -2.30 30.78 -6.94
CA PRO A 94 -2.57 30.56 -8.36
C PRO A 94 -2.14 29.18 -8.89
N GLU A 95 -1.07 28.61 -8.32
CA GLU A 95 -0.60 27.27 -8.65
C GLU A 95 -1.57 26.18 -8.15
N GLU A 96 -2.01 26.26 -6.89
CA GLU A 96 -2.96 25.31 -6.32
C GLU A 96 -4.32 25.36 -7.02
N ALA A 97 -4.78 26.54 -7.41
CA ALA A 97 -6.01 26.69 -8.20
C ALA A 97 -5.88 26.02 -9.58
N ALA A 98 -4.72 26.13 -10.24
CA ALA A 98 -4.45 25.43 -11.49
C ALA A 98 -4.40 23.90 -11.31
N ILE A 99 -3.88 23.42 -10.18
CA ILE A 99 -3.92 21.99 -9.82
C ILE A 99 -5.36 21.52 -9.62
N GLN A 100 -6.17 22.27 -8.84
CA GLN A 100 -7.57 21.93 -8.57
C GLN A 100 -8.41 21.86 -9.84
N ARG A 101 -8.23 22.81 -10.77
CA ARG A 101 -8.91 22.79 -12.09
C ARG A 101 -8.42 21.68 -13.02
N GLY A 102 -7.34 20.97 -12.67
CA GLY A 102 -6.72 19.95 -13.51
C GLY A 102 -5.91 20.53 -14.68
N ASP A 103 -5.55 21.81 -14.62
CA ASP A 103 -4.72 22.47 -15.63
C ASP A 103 -3.25 21.99 -15.57
N VAL A 104 -2.85 21.40 -14.45
CA VAL A 104 -1.52 20.82 -14.23
C VAL A 104 -1.58 19.30 -14.33
N PRO A 105 -0.74 18.65 -15.17
CA PRO A 105 -0.73 17.20 -15.25
C PRO A 105 -0.19 16.58 -13.96
N VAL A 106 -0.96 15.69 -13.35
CA VAL A 106 -0.60 14.94 -12.14
C VAL A 106 -0.65 13.44 -12.42
N THR A 107 0.33 12.71 -11.91
CA THR A 107 0.38 11.24 -12.03
C THR A 107 0.56 10.58 -10.68
N ALA A 108 0.13 9.33 -10.56
CA ALA A 108 0.38 8.52 -9.37
C ALA A 108 1.77 7.86 -9.48
N VAL A 109 2.67 8.17 -8.55
CA VAL A 109 4.04 7.64 -8.48
C VAL A 109 4.18 6.69 -7.31
N VAL A 110 5.05 5.67 -7.42
CA VAL A 110 5.34 4.76 -6.30
C VAL A 110 5.96 5.56 -5.16
N SER A 111 5.43 5.40 -3.95
CA SER A 111 5.98 6.09 -2.80
C SER A 111 7.34 5.48 -2.40
N PRO A 112 8.34 6.29 -2.02
CA PRO A 112 9.62 5.81 -1.47
C PRO A 112 9.46 4.87 -0.28
N HIS A 113 8.37 5.00 0.48
CA HIS A 113 8.07 4.16 1.65
C HIS A 113 7.27 2.91 1.30
N SER A 114 7.07 2.62 0.01
CA SER A 114 6.58 1.32 -0.42
C SER A 114 7.67 0.29 -0.18
N ARG A 115 7.43 -0.63 0.75
CA ARG A 115 8.08 -1.94 0.70
C ARG A 115 7.53 -2.65 -0.53
N ALA A 116 8.11 -2.37 -1.69
CA ALA A 116 7.89 -3.22 -2.86
C ALA A 116 8.20 -4.67 -2.44
N ALA A 117 7.49 -5.63 -3.03
CA ALA A 117 7.86 -7.05 -3.05
C ALA A 117 9.20 -7.26 -3.77
N ALA A 118 10.26 -6.64 -3.26
CA ALA A 118 11.61 -6.64 -3.77
C ALA A 118 12.51 -7.24 -2.68
N GLN A 119 12.35 -8.55 -2.46
CA GLN A 119 13.29 -9.49 -1.86
C GLN A 119 12.63 -10.88 -1.76
N ASP A 120 12.36 -11.53 -2.90
CA ASP A 120 12.18 -13.00 -2.89
C ASP A 120 12.65 -13.69 -4.18
N THR A 121 13.57 -13.05 -4.91
CA THR A 121 14.31 -13.69 -5.99
C THR A 121 15.79 -13.70 -5.64
N ALA A 122 16.14 -14.34 -4.52
CA ALA A 122 17.52 -14.70 -4.21
C ALA A 122 17.55 -16.01 -3.41
N ALA A 123 17.55 -17.10 -4.18
CA ALA A 123 18.22 -18.37 -3.86
C ALA A 123 17.78 -19.12 -2.60
N ASP A 124 16.70 -19.90 -2.77
CA ASP A 124 16.74 -21.32 -2.42
C ASP A 124 17.85 -22.00 -3.23
N SER A 125 19.07 -22.02 -2.69
CA SER A 125 20.18 -22.92 -3.05
C SER A 125 21.40 -22.60 -2.19
N ALA A 126 21.35 -23.04 -0.94
CA ALA A 126 22.55 -23.37 -0.19
C ALA A 126 22.30 -24.73 0.45
N ALA A 127 22.56 -25.78 -0.35
CA ALA A 127 22.67 -27.13 0.16
C ALA A 127 23.76 -27.17 1.24
N ASP A 128 23.37 -27.72 2.38
CA ASP A 128 24.17 -28.11 3.52
C ASP A 128 25.39 -28.95 3.08
N PRO A 129 26.65 -28.54 3.32
CA PRO A 129 27.76 -29.46 3.21
C PRO A 129 27.80 -30.33 4.47
N ALA A 130 27.29 -31.54 4.32
CA ALA A 130 27.39 -32.63 5.27
C ALA A 130 28.82 -32.81 5.81
N GLU A 131 28.94 -32.93 7.14
CA GLU A 131 30.13 -33.41 7.82
C GLU A 131 30.50 -34.84 7.36
N PRO A 132 31.78 -35.14 7.07
CA PRO A 132 32.24 -36.53 7.03
C PRO A 132 32.95 -36.88 8.33
N GLY A 133 32.22 -37.53 9.24
CA GLY A 133 32.81 -38.32 10.33
C GLY A 133 33.35 -39.66 9.83
N GLY A 134 34.64 -39.91 10.07
CA GLY A 134 35.15 -41.19 10.59
C GLY A 134 35.30 -42.42 9.68
N GLY A 135 36.56 -42.73 9.33
CA GLY A 135 37.12 -44.09 9.19
C GLY A 135 36.85 -44.86 7.88
N PRO A 136 37.60 -45.94 7.55
CA PRO A 136 38.30 -46.84 8.47
C PRO A 136 39.77 -47.22 8.10
N ALA A 137 40.32 -48.05 8.98
CA ALA A 137 41.64 -48.69 9.05
C ALA A 137 42.29 -49.24 7.77
N ALA A 138 43.62 -49.15 7.75
CA ALA A 138 44.57 -50.22 7.40
C ALA A 138 45.92 -49.95 8.07
#